data_AF-A0A4R1XIP1-F1
#
_entry.id   AF-A0A4R1XIP1-F1
#
_cell.length_a   1.000
_cell.length_b   1.000
_cell.length_c   1.000
_cell.angle_alpha   90.00
_cell.angle_beta   90.00
_cell.angle_gamma   90.00
#
_symmetry.space_group_name_H-M   'P 1'
#
loop_
_entity.id
_entity.type
_entity.pdbx_description
1 polymer ?
#
loop_
_entity_poly.entity_id
_entity_poly.type
_entity_poly.pdbx_seq_one_letter_code
_entity_poly.pdbx_strand_id
1 'polypeptide(L)'
;MKIITLMIAITATTIPTLANAEFYKVYVNREDRNLYIDTYSNLIIKTKFCYEYAYGDQAILIYDQYSYSNKLIFASGTKCDVEWISTII
;
A
#
# COMPACT_ATOMS: atom_id res chain seq x y z
N MET A 1 -9.23 -60.74 -3.39
CA MET A 1 -9.93 -59.50 -3.77
C MET A 1 -9.14 -58.33 -3.19
N LYS A 2 -8.27 -57.72 -4.01
CA LYS A 2 -7.36 -56.61 -3.64
C LYS A 2 -8.11 -55.32 -3.93
N ILE A 3 -8.46 -54.53 -2.92
CA ILE A 3 -8.78 -53.11 -3.10
C ILE A 3 -8.09 -52.37 -1.95
N ILE A 4 -6.94 -51.80 -2.29
CA ILE A 4 -6.08 -50.97 -1.45
C ILE A 4 -6.67 -49.57 -1.53
N THR A 5 -7.25 -49.05 -0.45
CA THR A 5 -7.73 -47.66 -0.44
C THR A 5 -6.57 -46.74 -0.06
N LEU A 6 -6.14 -46.03 -1.08
CA LEU A 6 -4.98 -45.15 -1.20
C LEU A 6 -5.05 -43.97 -0.20
N MET A 7 -3.91 -43.66 0.43
CA MET A 7 -3.70 -42.43 1.20
C MET A 7 -3.92 -41.21 0.29
N ILE A 8 -4.92 -40.37 0.60
CA ILE A 8 -5.06 -39.06 -0.03
C ILE A 8 -4.13 -38.10 0.73
N ALA A 9 -2.91 -37.95 0.20
CA ALA A 9 -2.02 -36.89 0.60
C ALA A 9 -2.62 -35.56 0.14
N ILE A 10 -3.14 -34.77 1.10
CA ILE A 10 -3.58 -33.39 0.87
C ILE A 10 -2.33 -32.55 0.63
N THR A 11 -1.90 -32.44 -0.62
CA THR A 11 -0.89 -31.46 -1.02
C THR A 11 -1.56 -30.10 -1.07
N ALA A 12 -1.39 -29.30 -0.01
CA ALA A 12 -1.78 -27.90 0.01
C ALA A 12 -0.92 -27.14 -1.02
N THR A 13 -1.39 -27.06 -2.25
CA THR A 13 -0.77 -26.24 -3.29
C THR A 13 -1.16 -24.80 -3.02
N THR A 14 -0.22 -24.01 -2.51
CA THR A 14 -0.40 -22.56 -2.35
C THR A 14 -0.48 -21.94 -3.74
N ILE A 15 -1.69 -21.56 -4.18
CA ILE A 15 -1.87 -20.79 -5.40
C ILE A 15 -1.11 -19.47 -5.21
N PRO A 16 -0.11 -19.14 -6.05
CA PRO A 16 0.56 -17.86 -5.96
C PRO A 16 -0.44 -16.76 -6.29
N THR A 17 -0.68 -15.85 -5.35
CA THR A 17 -1.44 -14.64 -5.61
C THR A 17 -0.62 -13.73 -6.53
N LEU A 18 -1.24 -13.20 -7.59
CA LEU A 18 -0.66 -12.13 -8.40
C LEU A 18 -0.51 -10.88 -7.51
N ALA A 19 0.73 -10.55 -7.13
CA ALA A 19 1.05 -9.32 -6.42
C ALA A 19 1.29 -8.21 -7.46
N ASN A 20 0.32 -7.32 -7.64
CA ASN A 20 0.50 -6.10 -8.41
C ASN A 20 0.81 -4.96 -7.42
N ALA A 21 2.06 -4.51 -7.39
CA ALA A 21 2.38 -3.27 -6.71
C ALA A 21 1.82 -2.11 -7.55
N GLU A 22 0.70 -1.54 -7.10
CA GLU A 22 0.04 -0.45 -7.82
C GLU A 22 0.70 0.90 -7.49
N PHE A 23 0.97 1.67 -8.56
CA PHE A 23 1.56 3.01 -8.48
C PHE A 23 0.47 4.04 -8.77
N TYR A 24 0.14 4.86 -7.79
CA TYR A 24 -0.91 5.85 -7.89
C TYR A 24 -0.31 7.25 -7.88
N LYS A 25 -0.74 8.10 -8.81
CA LYS A 25 -0.43 9.54 -8.77
C LYS A 25 -1.43 10.21 -7.83
N VAL A 26 -0.92 10.99 -6.87
CA VAL A 26 -1.71 11.73 -5.87
C VAL A 26 -1.22 13.17 -5.75
N TYR A 27 -2.04 14.07 -5.23
CA TYR A 27 -1.72 15.48 -4.99
C TYR A 27 -1.98 15.83 -3.53
N VAL A 28 -0.91 15.85 -2.75
CA VAL A 28 -1.00 15.77 -1.30
C VAL A 28 -0.85 17.12 -0.61
N ASN A 29 -1.71 17.35 0.37
CA ASN A 29 -1.52 18.36 1.41
C ASN A 29 -1.09 17.69 2.70
N ARG A 30 -0.14 18.30 3.43
CA ARG A 30 0.19 17.90 4.79
C ARG A 30 -0.75 18.58 5.78
N GLU A 31 -1.61 17.79 6.39
CA GLU A 31 -2.61 18.29 7.36
C GLU A 31 -2.14 18.16 8.81
N ASP A 32 -1.32 17.15 9.12
CA ASP A 32 -0.76 16.95 10.46
C ASP A 32 0.57 16.18 10.37
N ARG A 33 1.20 15.89 11.53
CA ARG A 33 2.39 15.06 11.65
C ARG A 33 2.16 13.71 10.98
N ASN A 34 2.95 13.48 9.94
CA ASN A 34 2.92 12.27 9.12
C ASN A 34 1.57 12.01 8.43
N LEU A 35 0.67 12.99 8.38
CA LEU A 35 -0.66 12.85 7.81
C LEU A 35 -0.77 13.70 6.55
N TYR A 36 -1.07 13.04 5.44
CA TYR A 36 -1.23 13.67 4.15
C TYR A 36 -2.61 13.33 3.60
N ILE A 37 -3.22 14.26 2.87
CA ILE A 37 -4.50 14.04 2.21
C ILE A 37 -4.34 14.33 0.73
N ASP A 38 -4.74 13.39 -0.12
CA ASP A 38 -4.90 13.64 -1.55
C ASP A 38 -6.13 14.51 -1.78
N THR A 39 -5.90 15.71 -2.31
CA THR A 39 -6.91 16.75 -2.48
C THR A 39 -7.98 16.41 -3.52
N TYR A 40 -7.71 15.47 -4.44
CA TYR A 40 -8.68 15.07 -5.46
C TYR A 40 -9.55 13.88 -5.03
N SER A 41 -8.96 12.88 -4.36
CA SER A 41 -9.67 11.64 -3.99
C SER A 41 -10.13 11.59 -2.53
N ASN A 42 -9.77 12.59 -1.70
CA ASN A 42 -9.97 12.57 -0.25
C ASN A 42 -9.34 11.34 0.42
N LEU A 43 -8.28 10.79 -0.17
CA LEU A 43 -7.50 9.70 0.39
C LEU A 43 -6.59 10.24 1.49
N ILE A 44 -6.76 9.73 2.70
CA ILE A 44 -5.88 9.96 3.83
C ILE A 44 -4.71 8.96 3.76
N ILE A 45 -3.50 9.48 3.85
CA ILE A 45 -2.26 8.72 3.82
C ILE A 45 -1.49 9.01 5.11
N LYS A 46 -1.40 8.02 6.00
CA LYS A 46 -0.56 8.10 7.20
C LYS A 46 0.80 7.50 6.90
N THR A 47 1.85 8.23 7.21
CA THR A 47 3.24 7.81 7.04
C THR A 47 3.92 7.57 8.39
N LYS A 48 5.10 6.94 8.36
CA LYS A 48 5.98 6.78 9.53
C LYS A 48 7.08 7.83 9.49
N PHE A 49 7.13 8.69 10.52
CA PHE A 49 8.21 9.65 10.75
C PHE A 49 8.58 10.52 9.53
N CYS A 50 7.58 10.99 8.77
CA CYS A 50 7.77 11.77 7.55
C CYS A 50 7.48 13.26 7.78
N TYR A 51 8.49 14.09 7.51
CA TYR A 51 8.43 15.54 7.75
C TYR A 51 8.41 16.37 6.46
N GLU A 52 8.22 15.75 5.30
CA GLU A 52 8.13 16.46 4.03
C GLU A 52 6.96 17.45 4.05
N TYR A 53 7.21 18.71 3.74
CA TYR A 53 6.16 19.72 3.67
C TYR A 53 5.57 19.70 2.25
N ALA A 54 4.25 19.53 2.13
CA ALA A 54 3.57 19.44 0.84
C ALA A 54 2.22 20.15 0.85
N TYR A 55 1.93 20.96 -0.17
CA TYR A 55 0.67 21.70 -0.34
C TYR A 55 0.24 21.70 -1.81
N GLY A 56 -0.52 20.70 -2.22
CA GLY A 56 -0.97 20.48 -3.58
C GLY A 56 0.09 19.82 -4.47
N ASP A 57 1.15 19.32 -3.85
CA ASP A 57 2.30 18.78 -4.57
C ASP A 57 2.00 17.38 -5.09
N GLN A 58 2.46 17.11 -6.32
CA GLN A 58 2.36 15.78 -6.90
C GLN A 58 3.29 14.81 -6.16
N ALA A 59 2.75 13.65 -5.83
CA ALA A 59 3.50 12.52 -5.29
C ALA A 59 3.06 11.20 -5.95
N ILE A 60 3.86 10.15 -5.74
CA ILE A 60 3.55 8.78 -6.14
C ILE A 60 3.32 7.96 -4.87
N LEU A 61 2.13 7.40 -4.73
CA LEU A 61 1.80 6.42 -3.72
C LEU A 61 2.04 5.02 -4.30
N ILE A 62 2.90 4.25 -3.67
CA ILE A 62 3.08 2.82 -3.92
C ILE A 62 2.38 2.09 -2.78
N TYR A 63 1.29 1.39 -3.08
CA TYR A 63 0.48 0.75 -2.04
C TYR A 63 -0.05 -0.62 -2.47
N ASP A 64 0.17 -1.60 -1.61
CA ASP A 64 -0.46 -2.91 -1.61
C ASP A 64 -0.87 -3.23 -0.16
N GLN A 65 -2.11 -3.67 0.03
CA GLN A 65 -2.70 -3.91 1.36
C GLN A 65 -1.97 -5.00 2.17
N TYR A 66 -1.27 -5.91 1.52
CA TYR A 66 -0.52 -7.00 2.13
C TYR A 66 1.00 -6.74 2.11
N SER A 67 1.44 -5.60 1.60
CA SER A 67 2.85 -5.22 1.54
C SER A 67 3.32 -4.44 2.77
N TYR A 68 4.49 -4.80 3.28
CA TYR A 68 5.20 -4.04 4.31
C TYR A 68 6.06 -2.91 3.74
N SER A 69 6.10 -2.77 2.40
CA SER A 69 6.99 -1.86 1.69
C SER A 69 6.27 -0.66 1.07
N ASN A 70 5.08 -0.33 1.52
CA ASN A 70 4.30 0.81 1.02
C ASN A 70 5.06 2.14 1.20
N LYS A 71 4.98 3.02 0.20
CA LYS A 71 5.75 4.28 0.14
C LYS A 71 4.93 5.42 -0.42
N LEU A 72 5.16 6.62 0.11
CA LEU A 72 4.79 7.89 -0.50
C LEU A 72 6.08 8.56 -0.97
N ILE A 73 6.17 8.86 -2.26
CA ILE A 73 7.35 9.42 -2.92
C ILE A 73 7.00 10.81 -3.44
N PHE A 74 7.65 11.84 -2.90
CA PHE A 74 7.43 13.22 -3.27
C PHE A 74 8.26 13.62 -4.50
N ALA A 75 7.85 14.67 -5.20
CA ALA A 75 8.60 15.21 -6.34
C ALA A 75 10.04 15.66 -5.99
N SER A 76 10.28 16.05 -4.74
CA SER A 76 11.61 16.34 -4.20
C SER A 76 12.54 15.12 -4.16
N GLY A 77 12.00 13.91 -4.29
CA GLY A 77 12.70 12.64 -4.14
C GLY A 77 12.63 12.07 -2.73
N THR A 78 12.07 12.80 -1.75
CA THR A 78 11.81 12.28 -0.40
C THR A 78 10.89 11.06 -0.49
N LYS A 79 11.25 10.00 0.25
CA LYS A 79 10.47 8.76 0.32
C LYS A 79 10.11 8.47 1.75
N CYS A 80 8.83 8.24 1.99
CA CYS A 80 8.30 7.98 3.33
C CYS A 80 7.55 6.66 3.35
N ASP A 81 7.75 5.88 4.40
CA ASP A 81 6.99 4.66 4.64
C ASP A 81 5.53 4.98 4.95
N VAL A 82 4.61 4.25 4.32
CA VAL A 82 3.17 4.38 4.59
C VAL A 82 2.79 3.39 5.69
N GLU A 83 2.11 3.88 6.72
CA GLU A 83 1.58 3.09 7.83
C GLU A 83 0.21 2.52 7.48
N TRP A 84 -0.71 3.37 7.00
CA TRP A 84 -2.04 2.99 6.56
C TRP A 84 -2.63 4.06 5.63
N ILE A 85 -3.68 3.69 4.90
CA ILE A 85 -4.50 4.62 4.11
C ILE A 85 -5.98 4.45 4.46
N SER A 86 -6.78 5.49 4.28
CA SER A 86 -8.24 5.45 4.44
C SER A 86 -8.90 6.51 3.55
N THR A 87 -10.17 6.35 3.22
CA THR A 87 -10.93 7.36 2.48
C THR A 87 -11.91 8.06 3.42
N ILE A 88 -12.08 9.38 3.27
CA ILE A 88 -13.15 10.11 3.95
C ILE A 88 -14.47 9.78 3.24
N ILE A 89 -15.40 9.16 3.96
CA ILE A 89 -16.75 8.83 3.47
C ILE A 89 -17.72 9.96 3.87
#